data_AF-A0A7K0ESD7-F1
#
_entry.id   AF-A0A7K0ESD7-F1
#
_cell.length_a   1.000
_cell.length_b   1.000
_cell.length_c   1.000
_cell.angle_alpha   90.00
_cell.angle_beta   90.00
_cell.angle_gamma   90.00
#
_symmetry.space_group_name_H-M   'P 1'
#
loop_
_entity.id
_entity.type
_entity.pdbx_description
1 polymer ?
#
loop_
_entity_poly.entity_id
_entity_poly.type
_entity_poly.pdbx_seq_one_letter_code
_entity_poly.pdbx_strand_id
1 'polypeptide(L)'
;MENIYLTKRYFKKPGYAIAILLSVAFLTLVINWTFSFEKNWRIVSKYGGILGYIYVVLRGGIIPELATLVVILFLIDLVHTLLKIDTIQPSWSAILRYELIFLPVMLLAFFIFNPITQSIRYVLINFPVYNFSTYWTDYVIGTYSVKLYSIYIIPVLLIGYIAINLSLLSDLLSGFKAKKRPK
;
A
#
# COMPACT_ATOMS: atom_id res chain seq x y z
N MET A 1 25.63 -5.13 22.50
CA MET A 1 24.18 -5.33 22.30
C MET A 1 24.00 -6.29 21.14
N GLU A 2 23.13 -7.27 21.29
CA GLU A 2 22.92 -8.34 20.30
C GLU A 2 22.16 -7.81 19.07
N ASN A 3 22.58 -8.19 17.88
CA ASN A 3 21.96 -7.75 16.61
C ASN A 3 20.58 -8.42 16.43
N ILE A 4 19.61 -7.68 15.90
CA ILE A 4 18.29 -8.21 15.53
C ILE A 4 18.42 -8.83 14.14
N TYR A 5 18.10 -10.11 13.99
CA TYR A 5 18.02 -10.76 12.68
C TYR A 5 16.65 -10.50 12.06
N LEU A 6 16.64 -9.98 10.84
CA LEU A 6 15.41 -9.69 10.10
C LEU A 6 14.93 -10.95 9.41
N THR A 7 13.76 -11.46 9.81
CA THR A 7 13.25 -12.73 9.25
C THR A 7 12.47 -12.54 7.95
N LYS A 8 12.23 -11.28 7.54
CA LYS A 8 11.40 -10.89 6.37
C LYS A 8 10.00 -11.53 6.39
N ARG A 9 9.54 -11.99 7.56
CA ARG A 9 8.36 -12.87 7.71
C ARG A 9 7.05 -12.14 7.36
N TYR A 10 7.05 -10.82 7.45
CA TYR A 10 5.90 -9.98 7.12
C TYR A 10 5.62 -9.96 5.61
N PHE A 11 6.66 -9.94 4.77
CA PHE A 11 6.52 -10.03 3.31
C PHE A 11 5.98 -11.38 2.84
N LYS A 12 6.21 -12.44 3.62
CA LYS A 12 5.69 -13.79 3.35
C LYS A 12 4.24 -14.02 3.82
N LYS A 13 3.64 -13.08 4.57
CA LYS A 13 2.26 -13.17 5.06
C LYS A 13 1.48 -11.90 4.70
N PRO A 14 1.06 -11.74 3.43
CA PRO A 14 0.42 -10.52 2.93
C PRO A 14 -0.91 -10.18 3.63
N GLY A 15 -1.52 -11.15 4.34
CA GLY A 15 -2.80 -10.97 5.04
C GLY A 15 -2.84 -9.78 5.99
N TYR A 16 -1.75 -9.48 6.71
CA TYR A 16 -1.74 -8.30 7.58
C TYR A 16 -1.68 -6.98 6.80
N ALA A 17 -0.87 -6.94 5.74
CA ALA A 17 -0.79 -5.77 4.87
C ALA A 17 -2.14 -5.50 4.16
N ILE A 18 -2.82 -6.57 3.74
CA ILE A 18 -4.19 -6.51 3.21
C ILE A 18 -5.17 -6.00 4.28
N ALA A 19 -5.09 -6.48 5.52
CA ALA A 19 -5.94 -6.00 6.61
C ALA A 19 -5.75 -4.50 6.91
N ILE A 20 -4.51 -4.01 6.79
CA ILE A 20 -4.19 -2.58 6.93
C ILE A 20 -4.80 -1.78 5.78
N LEU A 21 -4.63 -2.24 4.54
CA LEU A 21 -5.26 -1.61 3.38
C LEU A 21 -6.78 -1.54 3.55
N LEU A 22 -7.42 -2.64 3.94
CA LEU A 22 -8.86 -2.68 4.16
C LEU A 22 -9.30 -1.75 5.28
N SER A 23 -8.52 -1.66 6.36
CA SER A 23 -8.77 -0.71 7.46
C SER A 23 -8.70 0.74 6.98
N VAL A 24 -7.66 1.09 6.20
CA VAL A 24 -7.50 2.45 5.63
C VAL A 24 -8.62 2.75 4.64
N ALA A 25 -8.98 1.79 3.78
CA ALA A 25 -10.08 1.92 2.83
C ALA A 25 -11.42 2.12 3.55
N PHE A 26 -11.67 1.38 4.63
CA PHE A 26 -12.85 1.51 5.46
C PHE A 26 -12.91 2.89 6.13
N LEU A 27 -11.83 3.34 6.76
CA LEU A 27 -11.76 4.68 7.36
C LEU A 27 -11.99 5.78 6.32
N THR A 28 -11.37 5.64 5.15
CA THR A 28 -11.57 6.58 4.04
C THR A 28 -13.04 6.62 3.61
N LEU A 29 -13.69 5.45 3.53
CA LEU A 29 -15.10 5.35 3.19
C LEU A 29 -15.99 6.01 4.24
N VAL A 30 -15.74 5.76 5.53
CA VAL A 30 -16.47 6.39 6.64
C VAL A 30 -16.32 7.92 6.58
N ILE A 31 -15.09 8.43 6.49
CA ILE A 31 -14.82 9.87 6.40
C ILE A 31 -15.52 10.47 5.18
N ASN A 32 -15.44 9.80 4.02
CA ASN A 32 -16.10 10.27 2.81
C ASN A 32 -17.62 10.32 2.97
N TRP A 33 -18.23 9.32 3.61
CA TRP A 33 -19.66 9.33 3.94
C TRP A 33 -20.05 10.44 4.92
N THR A 34 -19.21 10.73 5.91
CA THR A 34 -19.45 11.80 6.87
C THR A 34 -19.39 13.19 6.22
N PHE A 35 -18.38 13.47 5.40
CA PHE A 35 -18.15 14.81 4.84
C PHE A 35 -18.78 15.03 3.46
N SER A 36 -19.17 13.97 2.76
CA SER A 36 -19.70 14.03 1.39
C SER A 36 -20.96 13.17 1.24
N PHE A 37 -21.81 13.16 2.27
CA PHE A 37 -23.03 12.34 2.31
C PHE A 37 -23.89 12.50 1.05
N GLU A 38 -24.25 13.73 0.65
CA GLU A 38 -25.09 13.97 -0.52
C GLU A 38 -24.47 13.47 -1.83
N LYS A 39 -23.15 13.59 -1.97
CA LYS A 39 -22.43 13.11 -3.14
C LYS A 39 -22.46 11.58 -3.19
N ASN A 40 -22.21 10.92 -2.06
CA ASN A 40 -22.25 9.46 -1.97
C ASN A 40 -23.67 8.94 -2.21
N TRP A 41 -24.68 9.62 -1.66
CA TRP A 41 -26.08 9.29 -1.89
C TRP A 41 -26.46 9.36 -3.38
N ARG A 42 -26.01 10.42 -4.08
CA ARG A 42 -26.20 10.53 -5.55
C ARG A 42 -25.55 9.37 -6.31
N ILE A 43 -24.37 8.93 -5.90
CA ILE A 43 -23.71 7.76 -6.50
C ILE A 43 -24.52 6.49 -6.22
N VAL A 44 -24.97 6.28 -4.98
CA VAL A 44 -25.84 5.15 -4.61
C VAL A 44 -27.09 5.11 -5.49
N SER A 45 -27.79 6.23 -5.64
CA SER A 45 -28.97 6.31 -6.51
C SER A 45 -28.64 6.02 -7.98
N LYS A 46 -27.50 6.54 -8.48
CA LYS A 46 -27.06 6.33 -9.87
C LYS A 46 -26.76 4.86 -10.18
N TYR A 47 -26.21 4.11 -9.22
CA TYR A 47 -25.78 2.72 -9.41
C TYR A 47 -26.81 1.69 -8.91
N GLY A 48 -28.07 2.09 -8.72
CA GLY A 48 -29.15 1.14 -8.38
C GLY A 48 -29.14 0.67 -6.92
N GLY A 49 -28.62 1.50 -6.01
CA GLY A 49 -28.65 1.25 -4.56
C GLY A 49 -27.29 0.89 -3.95
N ILE A 50 -27.32 0.48 -2.69
CA ILE A 50 -26.12 0.27 -1.85
C ILE A 50 -25.22 -0.83 -2.44
N LEU A 51 -25.80 -1.90 -2.99
CA LEU A 51 -25.03 -2.99 -3.58
C LEU A 51 -24.24 -2.53 -4.82
N GLY A 52 -24.84 -1.71 -5.68
CA GLY A 52 -24.15 -1.12 -6.82
C GLY A 52 -23.04 -0.16 -6.40
N TYR A 53 -23.26 0.61 -5.34
CA TYR A 53 -22.21 1.45 -4.74
C TYR A 53 -21.03 0.61 -4.22
N ILE A 54 -21.29 -0.45 -3.44
CA ILE A 54 -20.25 -1.36 -2.92
C ILE A 54 -19.48 -1.98 -4.09
N TYR A 55 -20.17 -2.41 -5.14
CA TYR A 55 -19.54 -2.96 -6.34
C TYR A 55 -18.58 -1.96 -6.99
N VAL A 56 -18.99 -0.70 -7.16
CA VAL A 56 -18.15 0.36 -7.73
C VAL A 56 -16.95 0.67 -6.84
N VAL A 57 -17.12 0.73 -5.51
CA VAL A 57 -16.04 0.97 -4.55
C VAL A 57 -15.01 -0.16 -4.57
N LEU A 58 -15.46 -1.41 -4.56
CA LEU A 58 -14.56 -2.57 -4.62
C LEU A 58 -13.78 -2.58 -5.94
N ARG A 59 -14.50 -2.47 -7.04
CA ARG A 59 -13.96 -2.58 -8.41
C ARG A 59 -13.04 -1.44 -8.79
N GLY A 60 -13.46 -0.21 -8.51
CA GLY A 60 -12.73 1.00 -8.90
C GLY A 60 -11.76 1.51 -7.84
N GLY A 61 -11.91 1.09 -6.58
CA GLY A 61 -11.09 1.51 -5.45
C GLY A 61 -10.21 0.39 -4.92
N ILE A 62 -10.81 -0.56 -4.20
CA ILE A 62 -10.05 -1.53 -3.38
C ILE A 62 -9.20 -2.48 -4.23
N ILE A 63 -9.75 -3.04 -5.31
CA ILE A 63 -9.02 -4.03 -6.13
C ILE A 63 -7.77 -3.43 -6.79
N PRO A 64 -7.83 -2.27 -7.46
CA PRO A 64 -6.64 -1.61 -7.97
C PRO A 64 -5.59 -1.34 -6.88
N GLU A 65 -5.99 -0.92 -5.68
CA GLU A 65 -5.02 -0.62 -4.62
C GLU A 65 -4.39 -1.84 -3.97
N LEU A 66 -4.95 -3.04 -4.15
CA LEU A 66 -4.23 -4.28 -3.83
C LEU A 66 -2.97 -4.43 -4.71
N ALA A 67 -3.01 -4.00 -5.97
CA ALA A 67 -1.83 -4.01 -6.83
C ALA A 67 -0.78 -3.02 -6.33
N THR A 68 -1.20 -1.81 -5.93
CA THR A 68 -0.33 -0.82 -5.29
C THR A 68 0.36 -1.40 -4.06
N LEU A 69 -0.40 -2.06 -3.18
CA LEU A 69 0.12 -2.70 -1.98
C LEU A 69 1.17 -3.77 -2.32
N VAL A 70 0.85 -4.67 -3.25
CA VAL A 70 1.76 -5.75 -3.66
C VAL A 70 3.06 -5.19 -4.24
N VAL A 71 2.99 -4.16 -5.08
CA VAL A 71 4.18 -3.52 -5.64
C VAL A 71 5.02 -2.87 -4.55
N ILE A 72 4.42 -2.16 -3.59
CA ILE A 72 5.16 -1.55 -2.47
C ILE A 72 5.89 -2.64 -1.66
N LEU A 73 5.20 -3.72 -1.28
CA LEU A 73 5.81 -4.82 -0.53
C LEU A 73 6.95 -5.49 -1.31
N PHE A 74 6.76 -5.67 -2.61
CA PHE A 74 7.80 -6.18 -3.50
C PHE A 74 9.02 -5.26 -3.55
N LEU A 75 8.84 -3.95 -3.67
CA LEU A 75 9.93 -2.98 -3.69
C LEU A 75 10.70 -2.97 -2.36
N ILE A 76 10.00 -3.08 -1.23
CA ILE A 76 10.65 -3.19 0.08
C ILE A 76 11.50 -4.46 0.16
N ASP A 77 10.95 -5.62 -0.24
CA ASP A 77 11.69 -6.88 -0.22
C ASP A 77 12.88 -6.87 -1.19
N LEU A 78 12.73 -6.22 -2.35
CA LEU A 78 13.80 -6.02 -3.31
C LEU A 78 14.95 -5.23 -2.68
N VAL A 79 14.68 -4.12 -1.99
CA VAL A 79 15.70 -3.33 -1.29
C VAL A 79 16.41 -4.16 -0.22
N HIS A 80 15.67 -4.91 0.60
CA HIS A 80 16.26 -5.80 1.60
C HIS A 80 17.20 -6.83 0.97
N THR A 81 16.83 -7.36 -0.20
CA THR A 81 17.59 -8.40 -0.90
C THR A 81 18.81 -7.82 -1.61
N LEU A 82 18.68 -6.66 -2.27
CA LEU A 82 19.77 -5.99 -2.97
C LEU A 82 20.84 -5.49 -2.00
N LEU A 83 20.43 -4.91 -0.86
CA LEU A 83 21.34 -4.36 0.14
C LEU A 83 21.77 -5.38 1.20
N LYS A 84 21.30 -6.63 1.10
CA LYS A 84 21.61 -7.72 2.04
C LYS A 84 21.41 -7.29 3.51
N ILE A 85 20.29 -6.64 3.77
CA ILE A 85 19.96 -6.17 5.11
C ILE A 85 19.40 -7.35 5.90
N ASP A 86 20.30 -8.06 6.58
CA ASP A 86 19.97 -9.25 7.36
C ASP A 86 19.92 -8.96 8.87
N THR A 87 20.59 -7.89 9.32
CA THR A 87 20.65 -7.52 10.74
C THR A 87 20.57 -6.03 10.99
N ILE A 88 19.91 -5.63 12.08
CA ILE A 88 19.85 -4.25 12.57
C ILE A 88 20.27 -4.20 14.04
N GLN A 89 21.06 -3.20 14.41
CA GLN A 89 21.35 -2.91 15.81
C GLN A 89 20.13 -2.28 16.49
N PRO A 90 19.76 -2.68 17.73
CA PRO A 90 18.64 -2.11 18.48
C PRO A 90 18.98 -0.70 19.04
N SER A 91 19.42 0.23 18.19
CA SER A 91 19.69 1.62 18.54
C SER A 91 18.81 2.55 17.71
N TRP A 92 18.34 3.64 18.31
CA TRP A 92 17.50 4.63 17.62
C TRP A 92 18.15 5.16 16.33
N SER A 93 19.47 5.39 16.37
CA SER A 93 20.21 5.84 15.19
C SER A 93 20.26 4.78 14.08
N ALA A 94 20.44 3.49 14.43
CA ALA A 94 20.44 2.42 13.45
C ALA A 94 19.06 2.20 12.83
N ILE A 95 18.00 2.27 13.64
CA ILE A 95 16.61 2.19 13.15
C ILE A 95 16.32 3.35 12.21
N LEU A 96 16.67 4.58 12.57
CA LEU A 96 16.44 5.74 11.70
C LEU A 96 17.20 5.63 10.37
N ARG A 97 18.47 5.21 10.40
CA ARG A 97 19.26 4.98 9.17
C ARG A 97 18.62 3.91 8.29
N TYR A 98 18.13 2.84 8.90
CA TYR A 98 17.42 1.79 8.20
C TYR A 98 16.13 2.31 7.54
N GLU A 99 15.32 3.10 8.25
CA GLU A 99 14.10 3.71 7.68
C GLU A 99 14.40 4.68 6.52
N LEU A 100 15.50 5.43 6.61
CA LEU A 100 15.93 6.37 5.57
C LEU A 100 16.38 5.66 4.28
N ILE A 101 16.85 4.41 4.35
CA ILE A 101 17.21 3.62 3.16
C ILE A 101 15.98 3.38 2.26
N PHE A 102 14.79 3.25 2.85
CA PHE A 102 13.56 3.00 2.08
C PHE A 102 12.92 4.28 1.54
N LEU A 103 13.29 5.47 2.04
CA LEU A 103 12.67 6.72 1.62
C LEU A 103 12.77 6.95 0.10
N PRO A 104 13.94 6.81 -0.56
CA PRO A 104 14.04 6.98 -2.01
C PRO A 104 13.13 6.00 -2.77
N VAL A 105 13.02 4.77 -2.28
CA VAL A 105 12.19 3.73 -2.90
C VAL A 105 10.71 4.07 -2.75
N MET A 106 10.27 4.59 -1.61
CA MET A 106 8.90 5.05 -1.41
C MET A 106 8.56 6.25 -2.30
N LEU A 107 9.47 7.20 -2.45
CA LEU A 107 9.30 8.36 -3.33
C LEU A 107 9.19 7.94 -4.80
N LEU A 108 9.96 6.93 -5.22
CA LEU A 108 9.95 6.43 -6.60
C LEU A 108 8.88 5.37 -6.87
N ALA A 109 8.28 4.76 -5.84
CA ALA A 109 7.30 3.70 -5.99
C ALA A 109 6.12 4.11 -6.87
N PHE A 110 5.69 5.38 -6.79
CA PHE A 110 4.61 5.92 -7.62
C PHE A 110 4.80 5.62 -9.11
N PHE A 111 5.99 5.82 -9.64
CA PHE A 111 6.27 5.62 -11.06
C PHE A 111 6.21 4.14 -11.48
N ILE A 112 6.28 3.22 -10.51
CA ILE A 112 6.26 1.78 -10.74
C ILE A 112 4.84 1.25 -10.60
N PHE A 113 4.16 1.53 -9.49
CA PHE A 113 2.82 0.99 -9.28
C PHE A 113 1.74 1.74 -10.07
N ASN A 114 1.88 3.04 -10.33
CA ASN A 114 0.84 3.83 -11.00
C ASN A 114 0.41 3.22 -12.35
N PRO A 115 1.31 2.89 -13.31
CA PRO A 115 0.88 2.31 -14.57
C PRO A 115 0.18 0.95 -14.39
N ILE A 116 0.60 0.16 -13.40
CA ILE A 116 0.00 -1.16 -13.09
C ILE A 116 -1.41 -0.97 -12.50
N THR A 117 -1.52 -0.19 -11.44
CA THR A 117 -2.77 0.10 -10.73
C THR A 117 -3.79 0.75 -11.65
N GLN A 118 -3.37 1.71 -12.47
CA GLN A 118 -4.27 2.39 -13.41
C GLN A 118 -4.70 1.48 -14.56
N SER A 119 -3.84 0.56 -15.02
CA SER A 119 -4.24 -0.43 -16.02
C SER A 119 -5.30 -1.39 -15.47
N ILE A 120 -5.11 -1.89 -14.24
CA ILE A 120 -6.11 -2.73 -13.56
C ILE A 120 -7.41 -1.95 -13.38
N ARG A 121 -7.32 -0.70 -12.88
CA ARG A 121 -8.47 0.19 -12.70
C ARG A 121 -9.22 0.42 -14.01
N TYR A 122 -8.51 0.64 -15.11
CA TYR A 122 -9.10 0.85 -16.43
C TYR A 122 -9.90 -0.38 -16.89
N VAL A 123 -9.27 -1.56 -16.84
CA VAL A 123 -9.89 -2.83 -17.26
C VAL A 123 -11.14 -3.12 -16.43
N LEU A 124 -11.07 -2.84 -15.13
CA LEU A 124 -12.19 -3.02 -14.23
C LEU A 124 -13.26 -1.97 -14.52
N ILE A 125 -13.01 -0.67 -14.47
CA ILE A 125 -14.06 0.34 -14.58
C ILE A 125 -14.76 0.33 -15.95
N ASN A 126 -14.01 0.17 -17.04
CA ASN A 126 -14.53 0.36 -18.40
C ASN A 126 -15.11 -0.91 -19.03
N PHE A 127 -14.97 -2.07 -18.39
CA PHE A 127 -15.58 -3.28 -18.93
C PHE A 127 -17.11 -3.13 -19.07
N PRO A 128 -17.70 -3.57 -20.20
CA PRO A 128 -17.08 -4.36 -21.27
C PRO A 128 -16.51 -3.55 -22.45
N VAL A 129 -16.68 -2.22 -22.45
CA VAL A 129 -16.34 -1.36 -23.58
C VAL A 129 -15.00 -0.68 -23.36
N TYR A 130 -14.00 -1.16 -24.08
CA TYR A 130 -12.64 -0.62 -24.00
C TYR A 130 -12.36 0.37 -25.13
N ASN A 131 -11.76 1.50 -24.77
CA ASN A 131 -11.23 2.50 -25.69
C ASN A 131 -9.75 2.80 -25.37
N PHE A 132 -8.86 2.54 -26.33
CA PHE A 132 -7.42 2.76 -26.15
C PHE A 132 -7.06 4.23 -25.95
N SER A 133 -7.76 5.16 -26.61
CA SER A 133 -7.55 6.60 -26.42
C SER A 133 -7.80 6.98 -24.96
N THR A 134 -8.93 6.57 -24.38
CA THR A 134 -9.26 6.79 -22.96
C THR A 134 -8.21 6.17 -22.03
N TYR A 135 -7.77 4.95 -22.32
CA TYR A 135 -6.71 4.30 -21.53
C TYR A 135 -5.43 5.14 -21.52
N TRP A 136 -4.97 5.53 -22.71
CA TRP A 136 -3.72 6.24 -22.88
C TRP A 136 -3.76 7.65 -22.27
N THR A 137 -4.84 8.41 -22.52
CA THR A 137 -4.96 9.79 -22.05
C THR A 137 -5.25 9.86 -20.56
N ASP A 138 -6.17 9.05 -20.06
CA ASP A 138 -6.73 9.28 -18.72
C ASP A 138 -6.07 8.39 -17.66
N TYR A 139 -5.60 7.19 -18.03
CA TYR A 139 -5.06 6.21 -17.09
C TYR A 139 -3.54 6.10 -17.15
N VAL A 140 -2.93 6.30 -18.33
CA VAL A 140 -1.47 6.28 -18.48
C VAL A 140 -0.88 7.68 -18.31
N ILE A 141 -1.15 8.61 -19.22
CA ILE A 141 -0.50 9.93 -19.22
C ILE A 141 -1.09 10.86 -18.17
N GLY A 142 -2.43 10.97 -18.11
CA GLY A 142 -3.13 11.90 -17.23
C GLY A 142 -2.91 11.65 -15.74
N THR A 143 -2.41 10.45 -15.39
CA THR A 143 -2.11 10.10 -14.00
C THR A 143 -0.74 10.58 -13.53
N TYR A 144 0.19 10.87 -14.43
CA TYR A 144 1.49 11.49 -14.13
C TYR A 144 1.36 13.01 -13.99
N SER A 145 0.65 13.43 -12.94
CA SER A 145 0.62 14.84 -12.53
C SER A 145 1.19 15.01 -11.13
N VAL A 146 1.78 16.18 -10.87
CA VAL A 146 2.28 16.54 -9.53
C VAL A 146 1.17 16.42 -8.48
N LYS A 147 -0.05 16.83 -8.84
CA LYS A 147 -1.23 16.72 -7.97
C LYS A 147 -1.50 15.27 -7.56
N LEU A 148 -1.54 14.34 -8.51
CA LEU A 148 -1.80 12.94 -8.20
C LEU A 148 -0.62 12.34 -7.43
N TYR A 149 0.61 12.60 -7.84
CA TYR A 149 1.80 12.20 -7.09
C TYR A 149 1.73 12.62 -5.62
N SER A 150 1.40 13.89 -5.32
CA SER A 150 1.27 14.39 -3.95
C SER A 150 0.13 13.74 -3.17
N ILE A 151 -0.96 13.34 -3.82
CA ILE A 151 -2.06 12.62 -3.18
C ILE A 151 -1.64 11.18 -2.84
N TYR A 152 -0.90 10.52 -3.73
CA TYR A 152 -0.48 9.13 -3.55
C TYR A 152 0.75 8.96 -2.66
N ILE A 153 1.62 9.97 -2.53
CA ILE A 153 2.83 9.81 -1.73
C ILE A 153 2.53 9.59 -0.25
N ILE A 154 1.50 10.24 0.29
CA ILE A 154 1.07 10.09 1.68
C ILE A 154 0.68 8.62 1.99
N PRO A 155 -0.29 8.00 1.28
CA PRO A 155 -0.64 6.60 1.53
C PRO A 155 0.52 5.64 1.22
N VAL A 156 1.38 5.93 0.23
CA VAL A 156 2.56 5.10 -0.06
C VAL A 156 3.53 5.09 1.13
N LEU A 157 3.87 6.27 1.67
CA LEU A 157 4.74 6.38 2.84
C LEU A 157 4.11 5.67 4.04
N LEU A 158 2.81 5.88 4.30
CA LEU A 158 2.12 5.21 5.40
C LEU A 158 2.17 3.69 5.26
N ILE A 159 1.77 3.14 4.12
CA ILE A 159 1.75 1.69 3.89
C ILE A 159 3.16 1.11 4.00
N GLY A 160 4.14 1.74 3.35
CA GLY A 160 5.52 1.28 3.34
C GLY A 160 6.15 1.26 4.72
N TYR A 161 6.07 2.37 5.44
CA TYR A 161 6.65 2.47 6.78
C TYR A 161 5.91 1.64 7.82
N ILE A 162 4.59 1.51 7.73
CA ILE A 162 3.84 0.60 8.61
C ILE A 162 4.30 -0.85 8.35
N ALA A 163 4.45 -1.27 7.10
CA ALA A 163 4.93 -2.62 6.78
C ALA A 163 6.34 -2.89 7.32
N ILE A 164 7.25 -1.93 7.17
CA ILE A 164 8.62 -2.01 7.70
C ILE A 164 8.61 -2.11 9.22
N ASN A 165 7.88 -1.23 9.90
CA ASN A 165 7.81 -1.18 11.37
C ASN A 165 7.16 -2.42 11.97
N LEU A 166 6.10 -2.94 11.35
CA LEU A 166 5.45 -4.17 11.81
C LEU A 166 6.36 -5.39 11.61
N SER A 167 7.15 -5.43 10.53
CA SER A 167 8.17 -6.46 10.36
C SER A 167 9.24 -6.36 11.46
N LEU A 168 9.76 -5.16 11.72
CA LEU A 168 10.78 -4.92 12.75
C LEU A 168 10.27 -5.28 14.16
N LEU A 169 9.05 -4.88 14.50
CA LEU A 169 8.40 -5.19 15.78
C LEU A 169 8.20 -6.70 15.96
N SER A 170 7.77 -7.40 14.91
CA SER A 170 7.64 -8.86 14.93
C SER A 170 8.98 -9.55 15.18
N ASP A 171 10.05 -9.09 14.56
CA ASP A 171 11.40 -9.65 14.72
C ASP A 171 11.97 -9.36 16.11
N LEU A 172 11.78 -8.15 16.63
CA LEU A 172 12.10 -7.78 18.01
C LEU A 172 11.41 -8.69 19.03
N LEU A 173 10.08 -8.83 18.93
CA LEU A 173 9.28 -9.66 19.85
C LEU A 173 9.69 -11.13 19.78
N SER A 174 10.04 -11.62 18.59
CA SER A 174 10.52 -13.00 18.40
C SER A 174 11.89 -13.22 19.04
N GLY A 175 12.80 -12.26 18.91
CA GLY A 175 14.11 -12.28 19.60
C GLY A 175 13.97 -12.29 21.12
N PHE A 176 13.06 -11.49 21.68
CA PHE A 176 12.78 -11.51 23.13
C PHE A 176 12.19 -12.84 23.61
N LYS A 177 11.29 -13.46 22.83
CA LYS A 177 10.71 -14.78 23.17
C LYS A 177 11.76 -15.89 23.14
N ALA A 178 12.68 -15.87 22.18
CA ALA A 178 13.79 -16.83 22.11
C ALA A 178 14.70 -16.71 23.35
N LYS A 179 14.97 -15.47 23.80
CA LYS A 179 15.81 -15.20 24.98
C LYS A 179 15.17 -15.63 26.31
N LYS A 180 13.83 -15.65 26.42
CA LYS A 180 13.10 -16.09 27.62
C LYS A 180 12.95 -17.61 27.74
N ARG A 181 13.35 -18.39 26.74
CA ARG A 181 13.43 -19.85 26.82
C ARG A 181 14.90 -20.26 26.90
N PRO A 182 15.56 -20.16 28.07
CA PRO A 182 16.82 -20.86 28.25
C PRO A 182 16.54 -22.37 28.09
N LYS A 183 17.37 -23.04 27.29
CA LYS A 183 17.47 -24.50 27.30
C LYS A 183 17.99 -24.96 28.64
#